data_AF-A0A9P3ACH3-F1
#
_entry.id   AF-A0A9P3ACH3-F1
#
_cell.length_a   1.000
_cell.length_b   1.000
_cell.length_c   1.000
_cell.angle_alpha   90.00
_cell.angle_beta   90.00
_cell.angle_gamma   90.00
#
_symmetry.space_group_name_H-M   'P 1'
#
loop_
_entity.id
_entity.type
_entity.pdbx_description
1 polymer ?
#
loop_
_entity_poly.entity_id
_entity_poly.type
_entity_poly.pdbx_seq_one_letter_code
_entity_poly.pdbx_strand_id
1 'polypeptide(L)'
;MSLTDLTATLGNFNIYAAIGRVEVAVEKFYRYDDTARTKTFCAEATATITSVYTYLKDNYSFNDKNDGNSQYLGHWNKNDMILSYSAVVSDLVDGKKIHTNMGSTPITETKINWDYLPGGQIDKPVDKRTGIVRKFMEKDVYWPVYNSSYSEWREKHGRGGDFMIYSRPEIHKLKKPIIIKLDTLCKPSEPM
;
A
#
# COMPACT_ATOMS: atom_id res chain seq x y z
N MET A 1 -8.58 -1.25 -9.21
CA MET A 1 -7.22 -0.97 -8.72
C MET A 1 -7.06 0.52 -8.92
N SER A 2 -7.24 1.30 -7.86
CA SER A 2 -7.20 2.76 -7.90
C SER A 2 -5.75 3.25 -7.77
N LEU A 3 -5.45 4.39 -8.38
CA LEU A 3 -4.22 5.18 -8.24
C LEU A 3 -3.62 5.11 -6.82
N THR A 4 -2.74 4.16 -6.51
CA THR A 4 -2.18 4.02 -5.15
C THR A 4 -1.49 5.30 -4.71
N ASP A 5 -0.83 5.99 -5.64
CA ASP A 5 0.05 7.12 -5.38
C ASP A 5 -0.72 8.37 -4.96
N LEU A 6 -1.79 8.71 -5.69
CA LEU A 6 -2.64 9.84 -5.34
C LEU A 6 -3.53 9.50 -4.12
N THR A 7 -3.97 8.25 -4.04
CA THR A 7 -4.84 7.75 -2.98
C THR A 7 -4.09 7.72 -1.63
N ALA A 8 -2.78 7.42 -1.64
CA ALA A 8 -1.90 7.53 -0.48
C ALA A 8 -1.69 8.99 -0.05
N THR A 9 -1.46 9.93 -0.97
CA THR A 9 -1.38 11.37 -0.64
C THR A 9 -2.70 11.96 -0.14
N LEU A 10 -3.83 11.38 -0.53
CA LEU A 10 -5.17 11.72 -0.04
C LEU A 10 -5.54 10.98 1.27
N GLY A 11 -4.61 10.25 1.89
CA GLY A 11 -4.78 9.66 3.21
C GLY A 11 -5.43 8.27 3.23
N ASN A 12 -5.50 7.57 2.09
CA ASN A 12 -5.97 6.18 2.05
C ASN A 12 -4.82 5.20 2.30
N PHE A 13 -4.17 5.33 3.46
CA PHE A 13 -3.23 4.34 3.97
C PHE A 13 -3.96 3.37 4.89
N ASN A 14 -3.49 2.13 4.96
CA ASN A 14 -4.03 1.16 5.89
C ASN A 14 -3.24 1.21 7.20
N ILE A 15 -3.96 1.29 8.32
CA ILE A 15 -3.39 1.13 9.65
C ILE A 15 -3.37 -0.36 9.96
N TYR A 16 -2.19 -0.90 10.22
CA TYR A 16 -1.99 -2.28 10.60
C TYR A 16 -1.64 -2.38 12.08
N ALA A 17 -2.10 -3.47 12.70
CA ALA A 17 -1.70 -3.86 14.04
C ALA A 17 -1.00 -5.22 14.00
N ALA A 18 0.09 -5.35 14.74
CA ALA A 18 0.83 -6.60 14.91
C ALA A 18 1.08 -6.88 16.39
N ILE A 19 1.33 -8.15 16.72
CA ILE A 19 1.66 -8.56 18.08
C ILE A 19 3.02 -7.94 18.46
N GLY A 20 3.04 -7.19 19.55
CA GLY A 20 4.23 -6.51 20.03
C GLY A 20 4.99 -7.34 21.05
N ARG A 21 4.50 -7.34 22.29
CA ARG A 21 5.12 -8.09 23.38
C ARG A 21 4.18 -9.19 23.85
N VAL A 22 4.74 -10.39 23.97
CA VAL A 22 4.05 -11.59 24.45
C VAL A 22 4.83 -12.19 25.60
N GLU A 23 4.10 -12.57 26.65
CA GLU A 23 4.62 -13.36 27.76
C GLU A 23 4.02 -14.76 27.64
N VAL A 24 4.87 -15.79 27.59
CA VAL A 24 4.42 -17.18 27.45
C VAL A 24 4.68 -17.90 28.77
N ALA A 25 3.62 -18.40 29.38
CA ALA A 25 3.68 -19.27 30.55
C ALA A 25 3.40 -20.72 30.11
N VAL A 26 4.17 -21.68 30.63
CA VAL A 26 4.00 -23.10 30.32
C VAL A 26 3.83 -23.88 31.61
N GLU A 27 2.69 -24.54 31.75
CA GLU A 27 2.38 -25.44 32.85
C GLU A 27 2.61 -26.89 32.41
N LYS A 28 3.43 -27.61 33.17
CA LYS A 28 3.79 -29.01 32.89
C LYS A 28 3.09 -29.89 33.90
N PHE A 29 2.42 -30.93 33.43
CA PHE A 29 1.70 -31.86 34.30
C PHE A 29 1.74 -33.28 33.73
N TYR A 30 1.53 -34.25 34.61
CA TYR A 30 1.31 -35.64 34.23
C TYR A 30 -0.18 -35.93 34.25
N ARG A 31 -0.71 -36.46 33.15
CA ARG A 31 -2.04 -37.04 33.09
C ARG A 31 -1.92 -38.55 33.30
N TYR A 32 -2.60 -39.06 34.32
CA TYR A 32 -2.61 -40.47 34.67
C TYR A 32 -3.91 -41.11 34.20
N ASP A 33 -3.81 -42.30 33.63
CA ASP A 33 -4.93 -43.17 33.30
C ASP A 33 -4.77 -44.48 34.08
N ASP A 34 -5.53 -44.61 35.17
CA ASP A 34 -5.47 -45.75 36.07
C ASP A 34 -6.02 -47.04 35.43
N THR A 35 -6.89 -46.92 34.43
CA THR A 35 -7.47 -48.08 33.74
C THR A 35 -6.47 -48.70 32.76
N ALA A 36 -5.73 -47.86 32.04
CA ALA A 36 -4.67 -48.28 31.13
C ALA A 36 -3.30 -48.46 31.81
N ARG A 37 -3.16 -48.06 33.09
CA ARG A 37 -1.88 -47.97 33.84
C ARG A 37 -0.82 -47.19 33.06
N THR A 38 -1.21 -46.04 32.51
CA THR A 38 -0.30 -45.18 31.73
C THR A 38 -0.20 -43.77 32.31
N LYS A 39 0.98 -43.16 32.16
CA LYS A 39 1.25 -41.75 32.45
C LYS A 39 1.59 -41.02 31.15
N THR A 40 1.04 -39.83 30.99
CA THR A 40 1.30 -38.97 29.84
C THR A 40 1.84 -37.63 30.33
N PHE A 41 3.04 -37.25 29.90
CA PHE A 41 3.58 -35.93 30.20
C PHE A 41 3.02 -34.90 29.23
N CYS A 42 2.31 -33.90 29.74
CA CYS A 42 1.69 -32.84 28.97
C CYS A 42 2.20 -31.46 29.39
N ALA A 43 2.17 -30.52 28.45
CA ALA A 43 2.45 -29.12 28.67
C ALA A 43 1.32 -28.28 28.08
N GLU A 44 0.70 -27.44 28.91
CA GLU A 44 -0.25 -26.42 28.48
C GLU A 44 0.49 -25.07 28.44
N ALA A 45 0.41 -24.38 27.31
CA ALA A 45 1.05 -23.08 27.13
C ALA A 45 -0.02 -21.98 27.05
N THR A 46 0.17 -20.90 27.80
CA THR A 46 -0.69 -19.72 27.78
C THR A 46 0.14 -18.52 27.31
N ALA A 47 -0.27 -17.91 26.21
CA ALA A 47 0.34 -16.72 25.65
C ALA A 47 -0.46 -15.47 26.06
N THR A 48 0.18 -14.55 26.76
CA THR A 48 -0.38 -13.28 27.20
C THR A 48 0.22 -12.13 26.41
N ILE A 49 -0.56 -11.56 25.50
CA ILE A 49 -0.15 -10.41 24.69
C ILE A 49 -0.36 -9.15 25.52
N THR A 50 0.74 -8.45 25.82
CA THR A 50 0.74 -7.25 26.67
C THR A 50 0.84 -5.96 25.87
N SER A 51 1.33 -6.01 24.63
CA SER A 51 1.50 -4.83 23.77
C SER A 51 1.30 -5.18 22.30
N VAL A 52 0.83 -4.21 21.53
CA VAL A 52 0.66 -4.29 20.07
C VAL A 52 1.49 -3.22 19.39
N TYR A 53 2.03 -3.53 18.22
CA TYR A 53 2.56 -2.53 17.30
C TYR A 53 1.46 -2.00 16.42
N THR A 54 1.44 -0.70 16.17
CA THR A 54 0.65 -0.06 15.13
C THR A 54 1.59 0.57 14.11
N TYR A 55 1.28 0.41 12.84
CA TYR A 55 2.08 1.01 11.77
C TYR A 55 1.22 1.22 10.52
N LEU A 56 1.65 2.17 9.70
CA LEU A 56 1.11 2.39 8.38
C LEU A 56 1.89 1.53 7.40
N LYS A 57 1.18 0.91 6.47
CA LYS A 57 1.80 0.21 5.34
C LYS A 57 1.04 0.57 4.09
N ASP A 58 1.82 0.80 3.05
CA ASP A 58 1.34 1.13 1.72
C ASP A 58 2.11 0.34 0.67
N ASN A 59 1.44 -0.09 -0.39
CA ASN A 59 1.99 -0.95 -1.42
C ASN A 59 1.92 -0.27 -2.78
N TYR A 60 3.08 -0.11 -3.41
CA TYR A 60 3.24 0.51 -4.71
C TYR A 60 3.54 -0.58 -5.72
N SER A 61 2.65 -0.74 -6.69
CA SER A 61 2.74 -1.75 -7.73
C SER A 61 2.55 -1.10 -9.09
N PHE A 62 3.48 -1.38 -10.01
CA PHE A 62 3.50 -0.77 -11.34
C PHE A 62 2.96 -1.72 -12.41
N ASN A 63 1.89 -2.45 -12.08
CA ASN A 63 1.30 -3.42 -12.99
C ASN A 63 0.29 -2.75 -13.92
N ASP A 64 0.45 -2.97 -15.22
CA ASP A 64 -0.55 -2.62 -16.22
C ASP A 64 -1.69 -3.65 -16.22
N LYS A 65 -2.93 -3.19 -16.46
CA LYS A 65 -4.01 -4.12 -16.82
C LYS A 65 -3.75 -4.61 -18.24
N ASN A 66 -3.98 -5.89 -18.50
CA ASN A 66 -3.82 -6.57 -19.80
C ASN A 66 -4.76 -6.06 -20.92
N ASP A 67 -5.02 -4.76 -21.04
CA ASP A 67 -5.99 -4.21 -22.00
C ASP A 67 -5.69 -2.74 -22.40
N GLY A 68 -4.42 -2.40 -22.58
CA GLY A 68 -3.99 -1.11 -23.18
C GLY A 68 -4.13 0.13 -22.29
N ASN A 69 -4.72 0.02 -21.09
CA ASN A 69 -4.88 1.14 -20.16
C ASN A 69 -3.77 1.12 -19.11
N SER A 70 -2.67 1.81 -19.42
CA SER A 70 -1.57 2.05 -18.48
C SER A 70 -1.85 3.30 -17.63
N GLN A 71 -1.57 3.20 -16.33
CA GLN A 71 -1.76 4.33 -15.40
C GLN A 71 -0.83 5.48 -15.75
N TYR A 72 -1.34 6.71 -15.73
CA TYR A 72 -0.55 7.90 -15.98
C TYR A 72 0.22 8.33 -14.72
N LEU A 73 1.53 8.50 -14.86
CA LEU A 73 2.47 8.83 -13.78
C LEU A 73 2.98 10.27 -13.82
N GLY A 74 2.44 11.11 -14.71
CA GLY A 74 2.88 12.50 -14.88
C GLY A 74 3.65 12.74 -16.18
N HIS A 75 3.98 14.00 -16.45
CA HIS A 75 4.98 14.36 -17.46
C HIS A 75 6.32 14.67 -16.80
N TRP A 76 7.39 14.04 -17.26
CA TRP A 76 8.71 14.09 -16.65
C TRP A 76 9.73 14.73 -17.58
N ASN A 77 10.70 15.44 -17.01
CA ASN A 77 11.95 15.79 -17.67
C ASN A 77 13.15 15.41 -16.78
N LYS A 78 14.38 15.61 -17.27
CA LYS A 78 15.63 15.37 -16.52
C LYS A 78 15.72 16.06 -15.15
N ASN A 79 15.00 17.16 -14.93
CA ASN A 79 15.09 18.00 -13.73
C ASN A 79 13.84 17.95 -12.84
N ASP A 80 12.64 17.81 -13.42
CA ASP A 80 11.36 17.98 -12.70
C ASP A 80 10.25 17.10 -13.29
N MET A 81 9.12 17.03 -12.57
CA MET A 81 7.88 16.36 -12.98
C MET A 81 6.68 17.30 -12.80
N ILE A 82 5.69 17.19 -13.70
CA ILE A 82 4.44 17.94 -13.66
C ILE A 82 3.25 16.98 -13.77
N LEU A 83 2.15 17.31 -13.10
CA LEU A 83 0.91 16.52 -13.14
C LEU A 83 -0.19 17.27 -13.87
N SER A 84 -0.91 16.58 -14.75
CA SER A 84 -2.16 17.07 -15.31
C SER A 84 -3.33 16.81 -14.34
N TYR A 85 -3.96 17.86 -13.84
CA TYR A 85 -5.10 17.75 -12.91
C TYR A 85 -6.28 16.95 -13.51
N SER A 86 -6.53 17.09 -14.82
CA SER A 86 -7.59 16.33 -15.51
C SER A 86 -7.28 14.84 -15.63
N ALA A 87 -6.01 14.47 -15.80
CA ALA A 87 -5.58 13.06 -15.81
C ALA A 87 -5.75 12.44 -14.42
N VAL A 88 -5.33 13.17 -13.39
CA VAL A 88 -5.50 12.76 -11.98
C VAL A 88 -6.96 12.53 -11.65
N VAL A 89 -7.86 13.44 -12.08
CA VAL A 89 -9.32 13.29 -11.87
C VAL A 89 -9.91 12.17 -12.72
N SER A 90 -9.51 12.02 -13.99
CA SER A 90 -10.01 10.93 -14.86
C SER A 90 -9.60 9.56 -14.33
N ASP A 91 -8.36 9.39 -13.90
CA ASP A 91 -7.83 8.11 -13.43
C ASP A 91 -8.36 7.76 -12.02
N LEU A 92 -8.79 8.76 -11.24
CA LEU A 92 -9.62 8.60 -10.03
C LEU A 92 -11.04 8.11 -10.36
N VAL A 93 -11.63 8.57 -11.46
CA VAL A 93 -13.00 8.24 -11.91
C VAL A 93 -13.04 6.92 -12.70
N ASP A 94 -11.99 6.57 -13.42
CA ASP A 94 -11.86 5.30 -14.16
C ASP A 94 -11.43 4.13 -13.25
N GLY A 95 -10.86 4.43 -12.08
CA GLY A 95 -10.56 3.43 -11.03
C GLY A 95 -11.79 2.79 -10.38
N LYS A 96 -12.95 3.43 -10.49
CA LYS A 96 -14.31 2.94 -10.14
C LYS A 96 -15.28 4.00 -10.65
N LYS A 97 -16.39 3.60 -11.27
CA LYS A 97 -17.64 4.39 -11.26
C LYS A 97 -18.03 4.65 -9.80
N ILE A 98 -17.43 5.64 -9.15
CA ILE A 98 -17.80 6.06 -7.80
C ILE A 98 -18.93 7.05 -8.02
N HIS A 99 -20.16 6.60 -7.79
CA HIS A 99 -21.26 7.49 -7.47
C HIS A 99 -20.89 8.28 -6.21
N THR A 100 -20.11 9.34 -6.37
CA THR A 100 -19.93 10.37 -5.34
C THR A 100 -21.13 11.28 -5.45
N ASN A 101 -22.24 10.90 -4.82
CA ASN A 101 -23.20 11.90 -4.35
C ASN A 101 -22.51 12.71 -3.25
N MET A 102 -21.60 13.61 -3.62
CA MET A 102 -21.32 14.79 -2.81
C MET A 102 -22.61 15.63 -2.86
N GLY A 103 -23.27 15.77 -1.72
CA GLY A 103 -24.64 16.27 -1.63
C GLY A 103 -24.91 17.55 -2.43
N SER A 104 -26.12 17.63 -2.98
CA SER A 104 -26.94 18.78 -3.42
C SER A 104 -26.27 20.05 -3.93
N THR A 105 -25.02 20.02 -4.36
CA THR A 105 -24.32 21.16 -4.94
C THR A 105 -24.07 20.82 -6.40
N PRO A 106 -24.57 21.64 -7.35
CA PRO A 106 -24.29 21.40 -8.75
C PRO A 106 -22.76 21.43 -8.91
N ILE A 107 -22.21 20.32 -9.41
CA ILE A 107 -20.80 20.21 -9.76
C ILE A 107 -20.54 21.33 -10.76
N THR A 108 -20.05 22.44 -10.25
CA THR A 108 -19.69 23.57 -11.09
C THR A 108 -18.38 23.12 -11.68
N GLU A 109 -18.38 22.71 -12.95
CA GLU A 109 -17.17 22.52 -13.72
C GLU A 109 -16.40 23.84 -13.66
N THR A 110 -15.51 23.99 -12.69
CA THR A 110 -14.61 25.12 -12.63
C THR A 110 -13.61 24.90 -13.75
N LYS A 111 -13.97 25.38 -14.94
CA LYS A 111 -13.05 25.60 -16.06
C LYS A 111 -12.05 26.67 -15.63
N ILE A 112 -11.08 26.28 -14.82
CA ILE A 112 -9.87 27.07 -14.60
C ILE A 112 -9.10 26.95 -15.92
N ASN A 113 -9.26 27.97 -16.77
CA ASN A 113 -8.57 28.07 -18.05
C ASN A 113 -7.09 28.40 -17.80
N TRP A 114 -6.30 27.39 -17.45
CA TRP A 114 -4.86 27.46 -17.65
C TRP A 114 -4.61 27.14 -19.12
N ASP A 115 -4.05 28.09 -19.87
CA ASP A 115 -3.71 27.97 -21.30
C ASP A 115 -2.83 26.75 -21.62
N TYR A 116 -2.27 26.09 -20.61
CA TYR A 116 -1.46 24.90 -20.76
C TYR A 116 -2.23 23.58 -20.63
N LEU A 117 -3.47 23.57 -20.12
CA LEU A 117 -4.30 22.36 -20.03
C LEU A 117 -5.83 22.63 -19.97
N PRO A 118 -6.49 23.10 -21.04
CA PRO A 118 -7.92 22.86 -21.24
C PRO A 118 -8.09 21.63 -22.14
N GLY A 119 -8.48 20.50 -21.54
CA GLY A 119 -9.14 19.39 -22.22
C GLY A 119 -8.50 18.89 -23.52
N GLY A 120 -7.51 18.01 -23.41
CA GLY A 120 -7.16 17.12 -24.52
C GLY A 120 -5.69 16.75 -24.55
N GLN A 121 -5.41 15.45 -24.47
CA GLN A 121 -4.14 14.80 -24.82
C GLN A 121 -3.08 14.81 -23.72
N ILE A 122 -3.35 14.02 -22.68
CA ILE A 122 -2.35 13.56 -21.71
C ILE A 122 -1.17 12.83 -22.39
N ASP A 123 -1.39 12.27 -23.59
CA ASP A 123 -0.40 11.50 -24.35
C ASP A 123 0.63 12.36 -25.11
N LYS A 124 0.55 13.68 -25.04
CA LYS A 124 1.47 14.58 -25.75
C LYS A 124 2.48 15.23 -24.81
N PRO A 125 3.72 15.50 -25.27
CA PRO A 125 4.68 16.22 -24.46
C PRO A 125 4.22 17.66 -24.20
N VAL A 126 4.52 18.16 -23.00
CA VAL A 126 4.22 19.53 -22.58
C VAL A 126 5.48 20.36 -22.72
N ASP A 127 5.39 21.42 -23.53
CA ASP A 127 6.48 22.36 -23.77
C ASP A 127 6.28 23.64 -22.95
N LYS A 128 7.16 23.90 -21.98
CA LYS A 128 7.14 25.11 -21.14
C LYS A 128 8.10 26.22 -21.61
N ARG A 129 8.73 26.06 -22.78
CA ARG A 129 9.71 27.03 -23.32
C ARG A 129 9.04 28.37 -23.60
N THR A 130 9.27 29.35 -22.73
CA THR A 130 8.73 30.72 -22.86
C THR A 130 9.85 31.70 -23.24
N GLY A 131 9.70 32.36 -24.40
CA GLY A 131 10.65 33.36 -24.91
C GLY A 131 11.70 32.84 -25.91
N ILE A 132 12.33 33.75 -26.65
CA ILE A 132 13.21 33.47 -27.81
C ILE A 132 14.46 32.67 -27.41
N VAL A 133 15.01 32.91 -26.21
CA VAL A 133 16.23 32.26 -25.71
C VAL A 133 15.95 30.87 -25.14
N ARG A 134 14.84 30.69 -24.40
CA ARG A 134 14.45 29.40 -23.81
C ARG A 134 13.96 28.38 -24.85
N LYS A 135 13.56 28.82 -26.05
CA LYS A 135 13.12 27.93 -27.14
C LYS A 135 14.19 26.89 -27.54
N PHE A 136 15.46 27.17 -27.31
CA PHE A 136 16.59 26.27 -27.61
C PHE A 136 17.01 25.38 -26.44
N MET A 137 16.38 25.51 -25.26
CA MET A 137 16.68 24.67 -24.11
C MET A 137 15.82 23.41 -24.13
N GLU A 138 16.45 22.24 -24.33
CA GLU A 138 15.79 20.93 -24.26
C GLU A 138 15.18 20.62 -22.88
N LYS A 139 15.64 21.35 -21.85
CA LYS A 139 15.31 21.15 -20.43
C LYS A 139 13.87 21.51 -20.02
N ASP A 140 13.09 22.09 -20.91
CA ASP A 140 11.73 22.59 -20.61
C ASP A 140 10.61 21.77 -21.31
N VAL A 141 10.97 20.63 -21.93
CA VAL A 141 10.02 19.70 -22.55
C VAL A 141 9.78 18.51 -21.60
N TYR A 142 8.52 18.27 -21.26
CA TYR A 142 8.11 17.19 -20.37
C TYR A 142 7.40 16.10 -21.17
N TRP A 143 7.80 14.84 -20.98
CA TRP A 143 7.25 13.68 -21.70
C TRP A 143 6.28 12.93 -20.81
N PRO A 144 5.12 12.47 -21.33
CA PRO A 144 4.20 11.68 -20.53
C PRO A 144 4.84 10.34 -20.19
N VAL A 145 4.73 9.96 -18.92
CA VAL A 145 5.26 8.70 -18.39
C VAL A 145 4.07 7.89 -17.87
N TYR A 146 4.05 6.62 -18.23
CA TYR A 146 3.04 5.66 -17.79
C TYR A 146 3.70 4.46 -17.10
N ASN A 147 2.90 3.63 -16.44
CA ASN A 147 3.37 2.36 -15.88
C ASN A 147 4.05 1.47 -16.94
N SER A 148 3.58 1.51 -18.19
CA SER A 148 4.16 0.77 -19.31
C SER A 148 5.57 1.25 -19.64
N SER A 149 5.79 2.57 -19.67
CA SER A 149 7.11 3.18 -19.85
C SER A 149 8.09 2.75 -18.76
N TYR A 150 7.63 2.66 -17.50
CA TYR A 150 8.43 2.17 -16.39
C TYR A 150 8.72 0.66 -16.52
N SER A 151 7.74 -0.13 -16.94
CA SER A 151 7.89 -1.57 -17.15
C SER A 151 8.87 -1.90 -18.27
N GLU A 152 8.76 -1.24 -19.43
CA GLU A 152 9.73 -1.37 -20.52
C GLU A 152 11.15 -1.00 -20.09
N TRP A 153 11.29 0.09 -19.30
CA TRP A 153 12.57 0.48 -18.75
C TRP A 153 13.14 -0.58 -17.81
N ARG A 154 12.31 -1.15 -16.93
CA ARG A 154 12.70 -2.23 -16.00
C ARG A 154 13.18 -3.47 -16.74
N GLU A 155 12.44 -3.91 -17.77
CA GLU A 155 12.80 -5.06 -18.60
C GLU A 155 14.16 -4.85 -19.28
N LYS A 156 14.37 -3.66 -19.85
CA LYS A 156 15.63 -3.33 -20.53
C LYS A 156 16.83 -3.25 -19.60
N HIS A 157 16.66 -2.78 -18.37
CA HIS A 157 17.77 -2.51 -17.45
C HIS A 157 17.92 -3.57 -16.35
N GLY A 158 16.98 -4.51 -16.21
CA GLY A 158 16.98 -5.52 -15.15
C GLY A 158 16.95 -4.92 -13.73
N ARG A 159 16.34 -3.73 -13.58
CA ARG A 159 16.33 -2.95 -12.33
C ARG A 159 14.94 -2.41 -12.06
N GLY A 160 14.66 -2.09 -10.79
CA GLY A 160 13.36 -1.61 -10.33
C GLY A 160 12.49 -2.74 -9.79
N GLY A 161 11.22 -2.44 -9.51
CA GLY A 161 10.30 -3.40 -8.93
C GLY A 161 9.18 -2.71 -8.15
N ASP A 162 8.26 -3.53 -7.67
CA ASP A 162 7.24 -3.08 -6.74
C ASP A 162 7.90 -2.82 -5.38
N PHE A 163 7.45 -1.79 -4.68
CA PHE A 163 7.98 -1.47 -3.37
C PHE A 163 6.86 -1.26 -2.37
N MET A 164 7.24 -1.37 -1.11
CA MET A 164 6.32 -1.28 0.00
C MET A 164 6.90 -0.32 1.02
N ILE A 165 6.10 0.68 1.39
CA ILE A 165 6.49 1.69 2.37
C ILE A 165 5.85 1.33 3.70
N TYR A 166 6.66 1.42 4.75
CA TYR A 166 6.23 1.24 6.13
C TYR A 166 6.53 2.50 6.92
N SER A 167 5.59 2.92 7.78
CA SER A 167 5.94 3.86 8.84
C SER A 167 6.84 3.19 9.87
N ARG A 168 7.51 4.02 10.68
CA ARG A 168 8.09 3.54 11.94
C ARG A 168 6.96 2.93 12.79
N PRO A 169 7.08 1.66 13.25
CA PRO A 169 6.08 1.07 14.12
C PRO A 169 6.07 1.74 15.49
N GLU A 170 4.89 1.99 16.03
CA GLU A 170 4.71 2.47 17.40
C GLU A 170 4.19 1.34 18.29
N ILE A 171 4.77 1.22 19.49
CA ILE A 171 4.34 0.22 20.47
C ILE A 171 3.32 0.83 21.43
N HIS A 172 2.18 0.15 21.57
CA HIS A 172 1.15 0.52 22.53
C HIS A 172 0.88 -0.62 23.50
N LYS A 173 0.96 -0.30 24.79
CA LYS A 173 0.63 -1.24 25.87
C LYS A 173 -0.88 -1.38 25.98
N LEU A 174 -1.37 -2.62 26.04
CA LEU A 174 -2.78 -2.90 26.20
C LEU A 174 -3.19 -2.69 27.66
N LYS A 175 -4.32 -2.01 27.90
CA LYS A 175 -4.90 -1.87 29.25
C LYS A 175 -5.33 -3.23 29.81
N LYS A 176 -5.91 -4.06 28.95
CA LYS A 176 -6.29 -5.44 29.25
C LYS A 176 -5.48 -6.37 28.35
N PRO A 177 -4.58 -7.19 28.90
CA PRO A 177 -3.84 -8.17 28.11
C PRO A 177 -4.77 -9.15 27.40
N ILE A 178 -4.40 -9.58 26.20
CA ILE A 178 -5.12 -10.63 25.47
C ILE A 178 -4.48 -11.96 25.84
N ILE A 179 -5.27 -12.86 26.42
CA ILE A 179 -4.80 -14.18 26.87
C ILE A 179 -5.29 -15.21 25.87
N ILE A 180 -4.36 -15.97 25.31
CA ILE A 180 -4.63 -17.05 24.36
C ILE A 180 -4.09 -18.34 24.97
N LYS A 181 -4.98 -19.32 25.14
CA LYS A 181 -4.58 -20.69 25.47
C LYS A 181 -4.13 -21.38 24.19
N LEU A 182 -2.91 -21.90 24.20
CA LEU A 182 -2.38 -22.71 23.11
C LEU A 182 -2.73 -24.18 23.34
N ASP A 183 -2.64 -24.97 22.27
CA ASP A 183 -2.94 -26.40 22.35
C ASP A 183 -2.01 -27.11 23.33
N THR A 184 -2.58 -28.07 24.06
CA THR A 184 -1.83 -28.92 24.97
C THR A 184 -0.93 -29.86 24.18
N LEU A 185 0.37 -29.79 24.42
CA LEU A 185 1.33 -30.70 23.83
C LEU A 185 1.60 -31.85 24.80
N CYS A 186 1.21 -33.06 24.41
CA CYS A 186 1.45 -34.27 25.18
C CYS A 186 2.49 -35.15 24.48
N LYS A 187 3.40 -35.73 25.25
CA LYS A 187 4.27 -36.82 24.80
C LYS A 187 3.44 -38.10 24.64
N PRO A 188 3.95 -39.12 23.91
CA PRO A 188 3.36 -40.45 23.92
C PRO A 188 3.18 -40.98 25.35
N SER A 189 2.15 -41.78 25.57
CA SER A 189 1.89 -42.41 26.86
C SER A 189 2.99 -43.42 27.20
N GLU A 190 3.42 -43.40 28.46
CA GLU A 190 4.37 -44.35 29.02
C GLU A 190 3.65 -45.24 30.05
N PRO A 191 4.01 -46.52 30.19
CA PRO A 191 3.49 -47.35 31.27
C PRO A 191 3.90 -46.79 32.65
N MET A 192 3.01 -46.92 33.63
CA MET A 192 3.23 -46.52 35.02
C MET A 192 4.14 -47.50 35.77
#